data_AF-A0A3D2Z870-F1
#
_entry.id   AF-A0A3D2Z870-F1
#
_cell.length_a   1.000
_cell.length_b   1.000
_cell.length_c   1.000
_cell.angle_alpha   90.00
_cell.angle_beta   90.00
_cell.angle_gamma   90.00
#
_symmetry.space_group_name_H-M   'P 1'
#
loop_
_entity.id
_entity.type
_entity.pdbx_description
1 polymer ?
#
loop_
_entity_poly.entity_id
_entity_poly.type
_entity_poly.pdbx_seq_one_letter_code
_entity_poly.pdbx_strand_id
1 'polypeptide(L)'
;MLIFDGDYPAAYGAFAHSRDLTLPIDAVRATDDPETVAMASLPEMRRGRVAGALVKSTARMLNDESFLPGFRGAAATYAAARGDIAYYHALAKSGEVDILTNRESFSSHFGRWEREGETDDGAA
;
A
#
# COMPACT_ATOMS: atom_id res chain seq x y z
N MET A 1 13.33 -15.06 -5.80
CA MET A 1 13.75 -14.00 -4.84
C MET A 1 12.52 -13.27 -4.33
N LEU A 2 12.40 -13.01 -3.03
CA LEU A 2 11.33 -12.20 -2.43
C LEU A 2 11.81 -10.75 -2.22
N ILE A 3 10.90 -9.79 -2.36
CA ILE A 3 11.17 -8.37 -2.15
C ILE A 3 10.40 -7.89 -0.92
N PHE A 4 11.05 -7.05 -0.11
CA PHE A 4 10.39 -6.24 0.92
C PHE A 4 10.60 -4.77 0.59
N ASP A 5 9.53 -4.05 0.30
CA ASP A 5 9.59 -2.63 -0.05
C ASP A 5 9.71 -1.77 1.22
N GLY A 6 10.68 -0.86 1.26
CA GLY A 6 10.93 0.01 2.40
C GLY A 6 10.06 1.27 2.44
N ASP A 7 9.34 1.60 1.35
CA ASP A 7 8.62 2.87 1.25
C ASP A 7 7.49 2.83 0.20
N TYR A 8 6.35 2.21 0.54
CA TYR A 8 5.19 2.15 -0.37
C TYR A 8 4.07 3.13 0.06
N PRO A 9 3.80 4.20 -0.72
CA PRO A 9 2.77 5.20 -0.40
C PRO A 9 1.35 4.78 -0.82
N ALA A 10 0.91 3.59 -0.43
CA ALA A 10 -0.36 3.00 -0.84
C ALA A 10 -1.59 3.87 -0.53
N ALA A 11 -1.77 4.28 0.73
CA ALA A 11 -2.93 5.07 1.14
C ALA A 11 -2.98 6.44 0.44
N TYR A 12 -1.83 7.09 0.23
CA TYR A 12 -1.79 8.33 -0.55
C TYR A 12 -2.32 8.13 -1.96
N GLY A 13 -1.94 7.04 -2.64
CA GLY A 13 -2.52 6.65 -3.93
C GLY A 13 -4.03 6.44 -3.87
N ALA A 14 -4.52 5.75 -2.83
CA ALA A 14 -5.94 5.47 -2.68
C ALA A 14 -6.78 6.74 -2.44
N PHE A 15 -6.34 7.62 -1.55
CA PHE A 15 -7.10 8.80 -1.16
C PHE A 15 -6.87 10.01 -2.06
N ALA A 16 -5.61 10.35 -2.37
CA ALA A 16 -5.30 11.56 -3.15
C ALA A 16 -5.56 11.39 -4.64
N HIS A 17 -5.46 10.16 -5.16
CA HIS A 17 -5.66 9.84 -6.57
C HIS A 17 -6.89 8.95 -6.82
N SER A 18 -7.74 8.71 -5.79
CA SER A 18 -8.98 7.92 -5.90
C SER A 18 -8.77 6.52 -6.50
N ARG A 19 -7.67 5.85 -6.16
CA ARG A 19 -7.30 4.55 -6.72
C ARG A 19 -7.85 3.39 -5.88
N ASP A 20 -8.42 2.40 -6.55
CA ASP A 20 -8.65 1.09 -5.95
C ASP A 20 -7.46 0.16 -6.21
N LEU A 21 -6.56 0.05 -5.23
CA LEU A 21 -5.34 -0.75 -5.36
C LEU A 21 -5.57 -2.27 -5.30
N THR A 22 -6.81 -2.73 -5.08
CA THR A 22 -7.16 -4.16 -5.15
C THR A 22 -7.27 -4.66 -6.61
N LEU A 23 -7.42 -3.73 -7.57
CA LEU A 23 -7.57 -4.04 -8.98
C LEU A 23 -6.22 -4.27 -9.70
N PRO A 24 -6.21 -4.98 -10.84
CA PRO A 24 -5.04 -5.02 -11.74
C PRO A 24 -4.60 -3.62 -12.16
N ILE A 25 -3.29 -3.42 -12.34
CA ILE A 25 -2.73 -2.08 -12.55
C ILE A 25 -3.29 -1.35 -13.77
N ASP A 26 -3.63 -2.08 -14.83
CA ASP A 26 -4.22 -1.49 -16.02
C ASP A 26 -5.61 -0.90 -15.74
N ALA A 27 -6.40 -1.54 -14.87
CA ALA A 27 -7.69 -1.02 -14.44
C ALA A 27 -7.53 0.21 -13.54
N VAL A 28 -6.52 0.23 -12.65
CA VAL A 28 -6.20 1.41 -11.83
C VAL A 28 -5.79 2.58 -12.72
N ARG A 29 -4.90 2.35 -13.68
CA ARG A 29 -4.38 3.38 -14.57
C ARG A 29 -5.41 3.88 -15.58
N ALA A 30 -6.45 3.10 -15.89
CA ALA A 30 -7.50 3.51 -16.82
C ALA A 30 -8.27 4.76 -16.35
N THR A 31 -8.26 5.04 -15.04
CA THR A 31 -8.91 6.22 -14.44
C THR A 31 -7.93 7.22 -13.86
N ASP A 32 -6.62 6.95 -13.95
CA ASP A 32 -5.59 7.84 -13.42
C ASP A 32 -5.47 9.13 -14.24
N ASP A 33 -5.00 10.18 -13.57
CA ASP A 33 -4.47 11.36 -14.23
C ASP A 33 -3.19 10.97 -15.01
N PRO A 34 -3.05 11.29 -16.31
CA PRO A 34 -1.83 11.02 -17.07
C PRO A 34 -0.54 11.59 -16.45
N GLU A 35 -0.63 12.67 -15.67
CA GLU A 35 0.51 13.25 -14.96
C GLU A 35 0.88 12.46 -13.71
N THR A 36 -0.04 11.66 -13.18
CA THR A 36 0.16 10.85 -11.97
C THR A 36 -0.42 9.45 -12.15
N VAL A 37 0.42 8.53 -12.64
CA VAL A 37 0.02 7.13 -12.84
C VAL A 37 0.45 6.23 -11.67
N ALA A 38 -0.37 5.25 -11.33
CA ALA A 38 -0.03 4.25 -10.32
C ALA A 38 1.20 3.46 -10.74
N MET A 39 2.17 3.29 -9.84
CA MET A 39 3.38 2.49 -10.09
C MET A 39 3.16 1.00 -9.79
N ALA A 40 2.31 0.69 -8.83
CA ALA A 40 1.97 -0.67 -8.42
C ALA A 40 0.56 -0.73 -7.81
N SER A 41 -0.05 -1.90 -7.89
CA SER A 41 -1.28 -2.29 -7.18
C SER A 41 -1.04 -3.64 -6.47
N LEU A 42 -1.94 -4.06 -5.59
CA LEU A 42 -1.74 -5.30 -4.82
C LEU A 42 -1.53 -6.54 -5.72
N PRO A 43 -2.28 -6.73 -6.83
CA PRO A 43 -1.97 -7.79 -7.78
C PRO A 43 -0.56 -7.72 -8.39
N GLU A 44 -0.07 -6.52 -8.73
CA GLU A 44 1.29 -6.36 -9.27
C GLU A 44 2.36 -6.63 -8.24
N MET A 45 2.15 -6.18 -6.99
CA MET A 45 3.04 -6.49 -5.89
C MET A 45 3.19 -8.00 -5.72
N ARG A 46 2.07 -8.74 -5.78
CA ARG A 46 2.08 -10.21 -5.69
C ARG A 46 2.83 -10.84 -6.87
N ARG A 47 2.53 -10.42 -8.11
CA ARG A 47 3.21 -10.89 -9.31
C ARG A 47 4.71 -10.62 -9.30
N GLY A 48 5.11 -9.44 -8.81
CA GLY A 48 6.50 -9.02 -8.66
C GLY A 48 7.23 -9.66 -7.47
N ARG A 49 6.57 -10.58 -6.73
CA ARG A 49 7.10 -11.22 -5.52
C ARG A 49 7.51 -10.22 -4.42
N VAL A 50 6.78 -9.10 -4.33
CA VAL A 50 6.84 -8.18 -3.20
C VAL A 50 6.02 -8.76 -2.06
N ALA A 51 6.70 -9.49 -1.18
CA ALA A 51 6.10 -10.23 -0.07
C ALA A 51 5.76 -9.33 1.13
N GLY A 52 6.20 -8.08 1.14
CA GLY A 52 5.79 -7.13 2.17
C GLY A 52 6.28 -5.72 1.85
N ALA A 53 5.70 -4.75 2.54
CA ALA A 53 6.09 -3.35 2.41
C ALA A 53 5.92 -2.58 3.72
N LEU A 54 6.78 -1.57 3.94
CA LEU A 54 6.50 -0.49 4.88
C LEU A 54 5.55 0.50 4.20
N VAL A 55 4.28 0.42 4.57
CA VAL A 55 3.25 1.32 4.04
C VAL A 55 3.22 2.65 4.79
N LYS A 56 3.08 3.75 4.05
CA LYS A 56 3.09 5.10 4.64
C LYS A 56 1.71 5.54 5.13
N SER A 57 1.72 6.34 6.20
CA SER A 57 0.63 7.24 6.55
C SER A 57 1.16 8.67 6.40
N THR A 58 0.51 9.48 5.57
CA THR A 58 0.98 10.81 5.20
C THR A 58 -0.15 11.83 5.27
N ALA A 59 0.01 12.83 6.14
CA ALA A 59 -0.87 13.98 6.18
C ALA A 59 -0.04 15.26 6.25
N ARG A 60 -0.31 16.19 5.32
CA ARG A 60 0.35 17.49 5.27
C ARG A 60 -0.46 18.52 6.04
N MET A 61 0.11 19.08 7.10
CA MET A 61 -0.43 20.28 7.74
C MET A 61 0.00 21.52 6.96
N LEU A 62 -0.95 22.34 6.56
CA LEU A 62 -0.68 23.57 5.81
C LEU A 62 -0.18 24.69 6.72
N ASN A 63 0.78 25.43 6.20
CA ASN A 63 1.21 26.76 6.67
C ASN A 63 1.08 27.78 5.51
N ASP A 64 1.43 29.03 5.77
CA ASP A 64 1.26 30.12 4.78
C ASP A 64 2.20 29.99 3.57
N GLU A 65 3.25 29.18 3.66
CA GLU A 65 4.23 28.91 2.59
C GLU A 65 3.94 27.61 1.81
N SER A 66 2.87 26.89 2.17
CA SER A 66 2.55 25.60 1.57
C SER A 66 2.04 25.74 0.14
N PHE A 67 2.75 25.13 -0.82
CA PHE A 67 2.37 25.10 -2.24
C PHE A 67 1.74 23.76 -2.69
N LEU A 68 1.77 22.74 -1.83
CA LEU A 68 1.12 21.45 -2.07
C LEU A 68 -0.17 21.33 -1.24
N PRO A 69 -1.20 20.60 -1.73
CA PRO A 69 -2.46 20.44 -1.02
C PRO A 69 -2.30 19.70 0.32
N GLY A 70 -3.22 19.94 1.26
CA GLY A 70 -3.15 19.39 2.62
C GLY A 70 -4.30 19.86 3.50
N PHE A 71 -4.12 19.76 4.82
CA PHE A 71 -5.14 20.01 5.84
C PHE A 71 -4.77 21.20 6.71
N ARG A 72 -5.76 22.00 7.13
CA ARG A 72 -5.56 23.11 8.09
C ARG A 72 -5.86 22.65 9.52
N GLY A 73 -4.89 22.86 10.41
CA GLY A 73 -5.00 22.56 11.84
C GLY A 73 -4.67 21.11 12.20
N ALA A 74 -4.31 20.91 13.48
CA ALA A 74 -3.86 19.62 14.01
C ALA A 74 -4.93 18.53 13.94
N ALA A 75 -6.19 18.86 14.26
CA ALA A 75 -7.28 17.88 14.27
C ALA A 75 -7.57 17.28 12.89
N ALA A 76 -7.66 18.12 11.85
CA ALA A 76 -7.89 17.66 10.49
C ALA A 76 -6.71 16.86 9.94
N THR A 77 -5.47 17.32 10.21
CA THR A 77 -4.25 16.61 9.80
C THR A 77 -4.16 15.24 10.46
N TYR A 78 -4.44 15.16 11.77
CA TYR A 78 -4.46 13.89 12.49
C TYR A 78 -5.55 12.96 11.96
N ALA A 79 -6.76 13.47 11.74
CA ALA A 79 -7.86 12.67 11.19
C ALA A 79 -7.51 12.08 9.82
N ALA A 80 -6.87 12.85 8.95
CA ALA A 80 -6.38 12.37 7.65
C ALA A 80 -5.37 11.24 7.79
N ALA A 81 -4.34 11.39 8.65
CA ALA A 81 -3.37 10.34 8.90
C ALA A 81 -4.02 9.07 9.48
N ARG A 82 -5.03 9.21 10.33
CA ARG A 82 -5.82 8.08 10.86
C ARG A 82 -6.65 7.40 9.76
N GLY A 83 -7.09 8.12 8.74
CA GLY A 83 -7.74 7.59 7.54
C GLY A 83 -6.86 6.58 6.81
N ASP A 84 -5.58 6.89 6.61
CA ASP A 84 -4.61 5.97 6.01
C ASP A 84 -4.49 4.66 6.80
N ILE A 85 -4.41 4.75 8.13
CA ILE A 85 -4.34 3.58 9.00
C ILE A 85 -5.64 2.76 8.90
N ALA A 86 -6.79 3.42 8.91
CA ALA A 86 -8.09 2.76 8.78
C ALA A 86 -8.24 2.04 7.43
N TYR A 87 -7.71 2.61 6.34
CA TYR A 87 -7.66 1.98 5.03
C TYR A 87 -6.88 0.66 5.04
N TYR A 88 -5.69 0.63 5.64
CA TYR A 88 -4.91 -0.62 5.76
C TYR A 88 -5.65 -1.69 6.57
N HIS A 89 -6.31 -1.30 7.66
CA HIS A 89 -7.14 -2.23 8.43
C HIS A 89 -8.36 -2.72 7.65
N ALA A 90 -8.95 -1.89 6.78
CA ALA A 90 -10.05 -2.29 5.92
C ALA A 90 -9.60 -3.35 4.89
N LEU A 91 -8.44 -3.13 4.24
CA LEU A 91 -7.83 -4.11 3.34
C LEU A 91 -7.51 -5.42 4.06
N ALA A 92 -7.01 -5.34 5.30
CA ALA A 92 -6.73 -6.53 6.09
C ALA A 92 -8.01 -7.30 6.42
N LYS A 93 -9.09 -6.58 6.77
CA LYS A 93 -10.39 -7.19 7.05
C LYS A 93 -11.02 -7.84 5.82
N SER A 94 -10.75 -7.35 4.61
CA SER A 94 -11.21 -7.96 3.36
C SER A 94 -10.32 -9.11 2.88
N GLY A 95 -9.23 -9.41 3.57
CA GLY A 95 -8.29 -10.48 3.21
C GLY A 95 -7.31 -10.11 2.09
N GLU A 96 -7.22 -8.83 1.73
CA GLU A 96 -6.27 -8.38 0.70
C GLU A 96 -4.83 -8.35 1.20
N VAL A 97 -4.62 -8.05 2.49
CA VAL A 97 -3.30 -7.93 3.11
C VAL A 97 -3.29 -8.48 4.53
N ASP A 98 -2.10 -8.79 5.05
CA ASP A 98 -1.87 -9.03 6.47
C ASP A 98 -1.14 -7.83 7.08
N ILE A 99 -1.56 -7.35 8.26
CA ILE A 99 -0.81 -6.32 9.01
C ILE A 99 0.17 -7.01 9.95
N LEU A 100 1.46 -6.82 9.68
CA LEU A 100 2.56 -7.44 10.42
C LEU A 100 3.03 -6.48 11.53
N THR A 101 2.79 -6.84 12.80
CA THR A 101 3.09 -5.97 13.95
C THR A 101 4.22 -6.49 14.84
N ASN A 102 4.71 -7.70 14.57
CA ASN A 102 5.71 -8.35 15.39
C ASN A 102 6.52 -9.39 14.58
N ARG A 103 7.61 -9.86 15.18
CA ARG A 103 8.53 -10.85 14.57
C ARG A 103 7.83 -12.13 14.13
N GLU A 104 6.92 -12.66 14.94
CA GLU A 104 6.24 -13.93 14.65
C GLU A 104 5.33 -13.80 13.42
N SER A 105 4.49 -12.76 13.38
CA SER A 105 3.63 -12.47 12.22
C SER A 105 4.46 -12.27 10.95
N PHE A 106 5.58 -11.55 11.05
CA PHE A 106 6.52 -11.35 9.95
C PHE A 106 7.11 -12.67 9.44
N SER A 107 7.70 -13.48 10.34
CA SER A 107 8.31 -14.76 9.97
C SER A 107 7.31 -15.75 9.39
N SER A 108 6.08 -15.81 9.94
CA SER A 108 5.01 -16.66 9.42
C SER A 108 4.58 -16.25 8.01
N HIS A 109 4.40 -14.94 7.78
CA HIS A 109 4.03 -14.41 6.47
C HIS A 109 5.10 -14.71 5.42
N PHE A 110 6.36 -14.39 5.71
CA PHE A 110 7.47 -14.65 4.78
C PHE A 110 7.70 -16.14 4.52
N GLY A 111 7.62 -16.98 5.55
CA GLY A 111 7.75 -18.43 5.39
C GLY A 111 6.62 -19.06 4.56
N ARG A 112 5.46 -18.41 4.43
CA ARG A 112 4.41 -18.81 3.46
C ARG A 112 4.84 -18.50 2.02
N TRP A 113 5.33 -17.29 1.77
CA TRP A 113 5.82 -16.88 0.44
C TRP A 113 7.00 -17.70 -0.07
N GLU A 114 7.90 -18.11 0.82
CA GLU A 114 9.04 -18.96 0.46
C GLU A 114 8.55 -20.33 -0.04
N ARG A 115 7.65 -20.98 0.69
CA ARG A 115 7.06 -22.28 0.33
C ARG A 115 6.23 -22.23 -0.96
N GLU A 116 5.48 -21.16 -1.18
CA GLU A 116 4.74 -20.96 -2.44
C GLU A 116 5.67 -20.85 -3.65
N GLY A 117 6.84 -20.23 -3.48
CA GLY A 117 7.87 -20.20 -4.52
C GLY A 117 8.43 -21.58 -4.88
N GLU A 118 8.66 -22.43 -3.87
CA GLU A 118 9.16 -23.80 -4.08
C GLU A 118 8.15 -24.67 -4.85
N THR A 119 6.85 -24.46 -4.64
CA THR A 119 5.81 -25.21 -5.37
C THR A 119 5.66 -24.80 -6.84
N ASP A 120 5.97 -23.54 -7.17
CA ASP A 120 5.87 -23.02 -8.54
C ASP A 120 7.10 -23.46 -9.38
N ASP A 121 8.29 -23.47 -8.76
CA ASP A 121 9.53 -23.93 -9.40
C ASP A 121 9.58 -25.45 -9.61
N GLY A 122 8.79 -26.23 -8.85
CA GLY A 122 8.68 -27.69 -8.97
C GLY A 122 7.63 -28.19 -9.97
N ALA A 123 6.82 -27.28 -10.54
CA ALA A 123 5.78 -27.58 -11.52
C ALA A 123 6.15 -27.13 -12.96
N ALA A 124 7.36 -26.61 -13.16
CA ALA A 124 7.90 -26.16 -14.44
C ALA A 124 8.80 -27.20 -15.11
#